data_AF-A0A2I1IGF6-F1
#
_entry.id   AF-A0A2I1IGF6-F1
#
_cell.length_a   1.000
_cell.length_b   1.000
_cell.length_c   1.000
_cell.angle_alpha   90.00
_cell.angle_beta   90.00
_cell.angle_gamma   90.00
#
_symmetry.space_group_name_H-M   'P 1'
#
loop_
_entity.id
_entity.type
_entity.pdbx_description
1 polymer ?
#
loop_
_entity_poly.entity_id
_entity_poly.type
_entity_poly.pdbx_seq_one_letter_code
_entity_poly.pdbx_strand_id
1 'polypeptide(L)' 'MAGVGRRLLGWGGSRPQALTTSQQRSIVALIESGQSSPTTAAEDFGVSRATVYRVLRRLRNKVDSDT' A
#
# COMPACT_ATOMS: atom_id res chain seq x y z
N MET A 1 0.13 23.88 8.32
CA MET A 1 -0.28 22.74 7.46
C MET A 1 0.81 21.68 7.55
N ALA A 2 0.51 20.52 8.15
CA ALA A 2 1.51 19.49 8.46
C ALA A 2 1.94 18.77 7.17
N GLY A 3 3.21 18.94 6.79
CA GLY A 3 3.86 18.16 5.75
C GLY A 3 4.00 16.71 6.23
N VAL A 4 3.38 15.79 5.50
CA VAL A 4 3.44 14.35 5.78
C VAL A 4 4.88 13.89 5.59
N GLY A 5 5.47 13.36 6.67
CA GLY A 5 6.88 13.06 6.77
C GLY A 5 7.35 11.99 5.79
N ARG A 6 8.38 12.33 5.02
CA ARG A 6 9.22 11.38 4.28
C ARG A 6 9.83 10.37 5.27
N ARG A 7 9.35 9.12 5.24
CA ARG A 7 10.07 8.00 5.86
C ARG A 7 10.65 7.12 4.75
N LEU A 8 11.89 7.45 4.41
CA LEU A 8 12.81 6.65 3.61
C LEU A 8 12.96 5.28 4.29
N LEU A 9 12.41 4.23 3.67
CA LEU A 9 12.77 2.85 3.98
C LEU A 9 14.07 2.55 3.22
N GLY A 10 15.12 2.24 3.99
CA GLY A 10 16.50 2.18 3.52
C GLY A 10 16.72 1.35 2.27
N TRP A 11 17.47 1.92 1.33
CA TRP A 11 18.16 1.15 0.31
C TRP A 11 19.26 0.30 0.95
N GLY A 12 19.06 -1.01 0.94
CA GLY A 12 20.02 -1.98 1.45
C GLY A 12 19.77 -3.36 0.87
N GLY A 13 20.04 -3.54 -0.43
CA GLY A 13 20.46 -4.80 -1.07
C GLY A 13 19.69 -6.10 -0.83
N SER A 14 18.50 -6.07 -0.23
CA SER A 14 17.77 -7.26 0.22
C SER A 14 16.38 -7.25 -0.41
N ARG A 15 15.97 -8.40 -0.98
CA ARG A 15 14.66 -8.64 -1.61
C ARG A 15 13.56 -7.71 -1.09
N PRO A 16 12.72 -7.09 -1.96
CA PRO A 16 11.65 -6.22 -1.52
C PRO A 16 10.80 -6.97 -0.48
N GLN A 17 10.88 -6.53 0.77
CA GLN A 17 10.12 -7.16 1.85
C GLN A 17 8.64 -7.01 1.48
N ALA A 18 7.93 -8.12 1.48
CA ALA A 18 6.50 -8.11 1.22
C ALA A 18 5.83 -7.15 2.21
N LEU A 19 4.93 -6.30 1.71
CA LEU A 19 4.17 -5.36 2.55
C LEU A 19 3.53 -6.11 3.72
N THR A 20 3.68 -5.58 4.92
CA THR A 20 3.01 -6.14 6.10
C THR A 20 1.50 -6.01 5.95
N THR A 21 0.73 -6.85 6.66
CA THR A 21 -0.73 -6.78 6.63
C THR A 21 -1.27 -5.40 7.03
N SER A 22 -0.59 -4.71 7.96
CA SER A 22 -0.96 -3.34 8.35
C SER A 22 -0.72 -2.35 7.22
N GLN A 23 0.43 -2.40 6.55
CA GLN A 23 0.72 -1.56 5.38
C GLN A 23 -0.28 -1.81 4.25
N GLN A 24 -0.63 -3.08 3.99
CA GLN A 24 -1.62 -3.45 2.99
C GLN A 24 -2.98 -2.81 3.29
N ARG A 25 -3.46 -2.88 4.54
CA ARG A 25 -4.70 -2.23 4.97
C ARG A 25 -4.64 -0.71 4.84
N SER A 26 -3.51 -0.08 5.19
CA SER A 26 -3.33 1.36 5.02
C SER A 26 -3.40 1.78 3.56
N ILE A 27 -2.76 1.03 2.64
CA ILE A 27 -2.83 1.31 1.20
C ILE A 27 -4.27 1.23 0.70
N VAL A 28 -5.02 0.19 1.09
CA VAL A 28 -6.42 0.05 0.69
C VAL A 28 -7.27 1.18 1.25
N ALA A 29 -7.15 1.50 2.54
CA ALA A 29 -7.91 2.57 3.17
C ALA A 29 -7.65 3.95 2.52
N LEU A 30 -6.40 4.26 2.16
CA LEU A 30 -6.06 5.51 1.47
C LEU A 30 -6.66 5.59 0.05
N ILE A 31 -6.71 4.47 -0.65
CA ILE A 31 -7.27 4.40 -2.01
C ILE A 31 -8.79 4.44 -1.98
N GLU A 32 -9.43 3.68 -1.10
CA GLU A 32 -10.89 3.62 -0.96
C GLU A 32 -11.47 4.93 -0.44
N SER A 33 -10.75 5.64 0.44
CA SER A 33 -11.13 6.98 0.90
C SER A 33 -10.89 8.08 -0.13
N GLY A 34 -10.30 7.76 -1.28
CA GLY A 34 -9.93 8.73 -2.32
C GLY A 34 -8.81 9.69 -1.93
N GLN A 35 -8.14 9.48 -0.80
CA GLN A 35 -7.04 10.33 -0.32
C GLN A 35 -5.75 10.13 -1.13
N SER A 36 -5.57 8.95 -1.74
CA SER A 36 -4.43 8.65 -2.61
C SER A 36 -4.86 7.90 -3.86
N SER A 37 -4.25 8.24 -4.99
CA SER A 37 -4.36 7.40 -6.19
C SER A 37 -3.51 6.12 -6.02
N PRO A 38 -3.82 5.02 -6.72
CA PRO A 38 -3.00 3.80 -6.70
C PRO A 38 -1.54 4.03 -7.13
N THR A 39 -1.30 5.05 -7.95
CA THR A 39 0.05 5.44 -8.39
C THR A 39 0.79 6.14 -7.26
N THR A 40 0.16 7.12 -6.62
CA THR A 40 0.72 7.87 -5.48
C THR A 40 1.02 6.94 -4.31
N ALA A 41 0.08 6.03 -3.98
CA ALA A 41 0.29 5.02 -2.95
C ALA A 41 1.43 4.05 -3.28
N ALA A 42 1.69 3.77 -4.56
CA ALA A 42 2.82 2.93 -4.95
C ALA A 42 4.16 3.63 -4.64
N GLU A 43 4.25 4.92 -4.97
CA GLU A 43 5.43 5.77 -4.73
C GLU A 43 5.67 5.98 -3.23
N ASP A 44 4.62 6.32 -2.47
CA ASP A 44 4.69 6.59 -1.03
C ASP A 44 5.16 5.38 -0.22
N PHE A 45 4.77 4.18 -0.64
CA PHE A 45 5.13 2.93 0.02
C PHE A 45 6.34 2.23 -0.62
N GLY A 46 6.93 2.81 -1.67
CA GLY A 46 8.10 2.25 -2.35
C GLY A 46 7.84 0.90 -3.04
N VAL A 47 6.63 0.68 -3.52
CA VAL A 47 6.22 -0.57 -4.18
C VAL A 47 5.80 -0.35 -5.63
N SER A 48 5.81 -1.41 -6.43
CA SER A 48 5.28 -1.35 -7.79
C SER A 48 3.76 -1.20 -7.80
N ARG A 49 3.22 -0.51 -8.81
CA ARG A 49 1.76 -0.40 -9.04
C ARG A 49 1.08 -1.78 -9.08
N ALA A 50 1.75 -2.77 -9.69
CA ALA A 50 1.28 -4.15 -9.71
C ALA A 50 1.07 -4.73 -8.29
N THR A 51 1.95 -4.41 -7.34
CA THR A 51 1.81 -4.82 -5.94
C THR A 51 0.58 -4.19 -5.31
N VAL A 52 0.34 -2.90 -5.56
CA VAL A 52 -0.87 -2.20 -5.09
C VAL A 52 -2.14 -2.88 -5.61
N TYR A 53 -2.24 -3.16 -6.91
CA TYR A 53 -3.39 -3.86 -7.49
C TYR A 53 -3.56 -5.28 -6.95
N ARG A 54 -2.47 -6.01 -6.71
CA ARG A 54 -2.52 -7.35 -6.09
C ARG A 54 -3.06 -7.29 -4.67
N VAL A 55 -2.66 -6.29 -3.90
CA VAL A 55 -3.13 -6.08 -2.52
C VAL A 55 -4.62 -5.72 -2.50
N LEU A 56 -5.04 -4.78 -3.35
CA LEU A 56 -6.46 -4.41 -3.50
C LEU A 56 -7.32 -5.63 -3.83
N ARG A 57 -6.92 -6.42 -4.84
CA ARG A 57 -7.63 -7.64 -5.23
C ARG A 57 -7.68 -8.66 -4.10
N ARG A 58 -6.57 -8.88 -3.40
CA ARG A 58 -6.48 -9.88 -2.32
C ARG A 58 -7.37 -9.52 -1.13
N LEU A 59 -7.41 -8.24 -0.75
CA LEU A 59 -8.21 -7.79 0.39
C LEU A 59 -9.70 -7.73 0.07
N ARG A 60 -10.09 -7.29 -1.14
CA ARG A 60 -11.49 -7.33 -1.57
C ARG A 60 -12.06 -8.75 -1.50
N ASN A 61 -11.38 -9.71 -2.11
CA ASN A 61 -11.78 -11.13 -2.06
C ASN A 61 -11.90 -11.69 -0.63
N LYS A 62 -11.12 -11.14 0.32
CA LYS A 62 -11.17 -11.57 1.72
C LYS A 62 -12.38 -10.98 2.46
N VAL A 63 -12.80 -9.76 2.12
CA VAL A 63 -14.05 -9.16 2.63
C VAL A 63 -15.26 -9.96 2.16
N ASP A 64 -15.28 -10.36 0.89
CA ASP A 64 -16.37 -11.16 0.30
C ASP A 64 -16.49 -12.57 0.89
N SER A 65 -15.43 -13.08 1.53
CA SER A 65 -15.43 -14.43 2.13
C SER A 65 -15.80 -14.46 3.63
N ASP A 66 -15.88 -13.28 4.26
CA ASP A 66 -16.16 -13.11 5.71
C ASP A 66 -17.60 -12.62 5.96
N THR A 67 -18.40 -12.47 4.88
CA THR A 67 -19.83 -12.11 4.90
C THR A 67 -20.67 -13.30 4.50
#